data_AF-A0A7Y5BJD5-F1
#
_entry.id   AF-A0A7Y5BJD5-F1
#
_cell.length_a   1.000
_cell.length_b   1.000
_cell.length_c   1.000
_cell.angle_alpha   90.00
_cell.angle_beta   90.00
_cell.angle_gamma   90.00
#
_symmetry.space_group_name_H-M   'P 1'
#
loop_
_entity.id
_entity.type
_entity.pdbx_description
1 polymer ?
#
loop_
_entity_poly.entity_id
_entity_poly.type
_entity_poly.pdbx_seq_one_letter_code
_entity_poly.pdbx_strand_id
1 'polypeptide(L)'
;MLTVYVERTSFIWSEISKRKIPKKNIDLLILGDSQITSGISPTHLKKELQKLKKDFHFFYYPRPSEQPEGMLILTREFRKTFDFKYLVLNISPVTTSKNLISESHKSLFQNFSPFSTEPLKDFDMGKFYFKNISGYCYYFFLQGFPLLKLNSNLSKEMEIVKSRTLDKKLKDTVEAPIFSEWENNFQKNIFLKNLFIQSEFYWEWGNFSKSQNICIPKKSPPGL
;
A
#
# COMPACT_ATOMS: atom_id res chain seq x y z
N MET A 1 -18.60 0.44 5.71
CA MET A 1 -17.79 0.91 4.56
C MET A 1 -17.27 2.31 4.89
N LEU A 2 -16.33 2.43 5.83
CA LEU A 2 -15.76 3.72 6.25
C LEU A 2 -14.36 3.96 5.65
N THR A 3 -13.71 2.90 5.15
CA THR A 3 -12.41 2.96 4.46
C THR A 3 -12.42 3.82 3.20
N VAL A 4 -13.58 4.18 2.67
CA VAL A 4 -13.67 5.07 1.50
C VAL A 4 -13.39 6.54 1.85
N TYR A 5 -13.47 6.92 3.12
CA TYR A 5 -13.23 8.29 3.56
C TYR A 5 -11.76 8.55 3.96
N VAL A 6 -10.98 7.50 4.22
CA VAL A 6 -9.57 7.64 4.60
C VAL A 6 -8.70 8.01 3.40
N GLU A 7 -7.49 8.45 3.70
CA GLU A 7 -6.44 8.74 2.73
C GLU A 7 -6.21 7.55 1.79
N ARG A 8 -5.91 7.90 0.53
CA ARG A 8 -5.80 6.98 -0.59
C ARG A 8 -4.90 5.76 -0.33
N THR A 9 -3.71 5.96 0.22
CA THR A 9 -2.75 4.89 0.53
C THR A 9 -3.36 3.89 1.51
N SER A 10 -4.00 4.40 2.56
CA SER A 10 -4.73 3.59 3.54
C SER A 10 -5.88 2.79 2.91
N PHE A 11 -6.67 3.42 2.04
CA PHE A 11 -7.72 2.75 1.28
C PHE A 11 -7.15 1.61 0.40
N ILE A 12 -6.07 1.88 -0.34
CA ILE A 12 -5.42 0.88 -1.21
C ILE A 12 -4.94 -0.33 -0.40
N TRP A 13 -4.30 -0.11 0.75
CA TRP A 13 -3.89 -1.21 1.64
C TRP A 13 -5.09 -2.03 2.10
N SER A 14 -6.17 -1.37 2.52
CA SER A 14 -7.42 -2.05 2.90
C SER A 14 -7.97 -2.93 1.77
N GLU A 15 -8.02 -2.43 0.53
CA GLU A 15 -8.55 -3.22 -0.59
C GLU A 15 -7.62 -4.36 -1.00
N ILE A 16 -6.31 -4.14 -1.00
CA ILE A 16 -5.32 -5.19 -1.32
C ILE A 16 -5.35 -6.32 -0.29
N SER A 17 -5.52 -6.00 0.99
CA SER A 17 -5.61 -6.98 2.08
C SER A 17 -6.86 -7.87 1.99
N LYS A 18 -7.90 -7.44 1.27
CA LYS A 18 -9.13 -8.23 1.04
C LYS A 18 -9.01 -9.18 -0.16
N ARG A 19 -7.92 -9.11 -0.93
CA ARG A 19 -7.75 -9.93 -2.12
C ARG A 19 -7.64 -11.39 -1.76
N LYS A 20 -8.31 -12.23 -2.56
CA LYS A 20 -8.20 -13.68 -2.45
C LYS A 20 -6.79 -14.13 -2.85
N ILE A 21 -6.07 -14.68 -1.89
CA ILE A 21 -4.76 -15.28 -2.14
C ILE A 21 -4.95 -16.56 -2.98
N PRO A 22 -4.14 -16.80 -4.02
CA PRO A 22 -4.20 -18.03 -4.80
C PRO A 22 -4.03 -19.27 -3.91
N LYS A 23 -4.78 -20.33 -4.22
CA LYS A 23 -4.63 -21.65 -3.59
C LYS A 23 -3.83 -22.64 -4.44
N LYS A 24 -3.44 -22.23 -5.65
CA LYS A 24 -2.65 -23.04 -6.59
C LYS A 24 -1.25 -22.46 -6.70
N ASN A 25 -0.29 -23.32 -7.01
CA ASN A 25 1.07 -22.90 -7.32
C ASN A 25 1.05 -21.93 -8.51
N ILE A 26 1.93 -20.95 -8.44
CA ILE A 26 2.12 -19.93 -9.47
C ILE A 26 3.57 -19.98 -9.95
N ASP A 27 3.86 -19.42 -11.12
CA ASP A 27 5.23 -19.34 -11.60
C ASP A 27 5.96 -18.12 -11.04
N LEU A 28 5.25 -17.00 -10.88
CA LEU A 28 5.85 -15.72 -10.53
C LEU A 28 5.07 -14.94 -9.48
N LEU A 29 5.76 -14.54 -8.41
CA LEU A 29 5.27 -13.58 -7.43
C LEU A 29 5.88 -12.20 -7.70
N ILE A 30 5.05 -11.17 -7.82
CA ILE A 30 5.49 -9.78 -8.04
C ILE A 30 5.12 -8.95 -6.82
N LEU A 31 6.12 -8.48 -6.09
CA LEU A 31 5.97 -7.55 -4.97
C LEU A 31 6.71 -6.25 -5.27
N GLY A 32 6.26 -5.17 -4.66
CA GLY A 32 6.87 -3.87 -4.88
C GLY A 32 6.04 -2.75 -4.25
N ASP A 33 6.52 -1.54 -4.48
CA ASP A 33 5.86 -0.32 -4.02
C ASP A 33 5.00 0.32 -5.12
N SER A 34 4.68 1.62 -4.95
CA SER A 34 3.90 2.39 -5.92
C SER A 34 4.54 2.53 -7.32
N GLN A 35 5.85 2.32 -7.46
CA GLN A 35 6.48 2.33 -8.79
C GLN A 35 6.06 1.11 -9.60
N ILE A 36 5.85 -0.05 -8.97
CA ILE A 36 5.34 -1.24 -9.68
C ILE A 36 3.85 -1.12 -9.94
N THR A 37 3.06 -0.60 -8.98
CA THR A 37 1.62 -0.38 -9.19
C THR A 37 1.33 0.46 -10.43
N SER A 38 2.23 1.40 -10.74
CA SER A 38 2.11 2.34 -11.87
C SER A 38 2.93 1.96 -13.10
N GLY A 39 3.99 1.16 -12.95
CA GLY A 39 4.93 0.85 -14.04
C GLY A 39 4.64 -0.46 -14.78
N ILE A 40 3.98 -1.42 -14.13
CA ILE A 40 3.73 -2.75 -14.73
C ILE A 40 2.24 -3.07 -14.69
N SER A 41 1.61 -3.03 -15.87
CA SER A 41 0.22 -3.47 -16.04
C SER A 41 0.12 -5.00 -16.10
N PRO A 42 -0.60 -5.66 -15.16
CA PRO A 42 -0.84 -7.10 -15.19
C PRO A 42 -1.50 -7.55 -16.50
N THR A 43 -2.43 -6.76 -17.03
CA THR A 43 -3.10 -7.07 -18.29
C THR A 43 -2.15 -7.07 -19.48
N HIS A 44 -1.23 -6.10 -19.52
CA HIS A 44 -0.20 -6.04 -20.56
C HIS A 44 0.81 -7.19 -20.40
N LEU A 45 1.27 -7.44 -19.17
CA LEU A 45 2.18 -8.55 -18.85
C LEU A 45 1.58 -9.90 -19.26
N LYS A 46 0.30 -10.15 -18.99
CA LYS A 46 -0.41 -11.36 -19.44
C LYS A 46 -0.38 -11.51 -20.95
N LYS A 47 -0.66 -10.43 -21.71
CA LYS A 47 -0.65 -10.45 -23.17
C LYS A 47 0.75 -10.77 -23.72
N GLU A 48 1.80 -10.16 -23.17
CA GLU A 48 3.17 -10.44 -23.60
C GLU A 48 3.60 -11.88 -23.28
N LEU A 49 3.23 -12.41 -22.11
CA LEU A 49 3.49 -13.80 -21.76
C LEU A 49 2.73 -14.79 -22.66
N GLN A 50 1.48 -14.48 -23.02
CA GLN A 50 0.69 -15.28 -23.96
C GLN A 50 1.31 -15.31 -25.37
N LYS A 51 1.83 -14.19 -25.87
CA LYS A 51 2.55 -14.14 -27.16
C LYS A 51 3.76 -15.07 -27.20
N LEU A 52 4.43 -15.22 -26.06
CA LEU A 52 5.57 -16.14 -25.90
C LEU A 52 5.13 -17.61 -25.76
N LYS A 53 3.84 -17.93 -25.90
CA LYS A 53 3.24 -19.27 -25.72
C LYS A 53 3.62 -19.93 -24.38
N LYS A 54 3.91 -19.12 -23.36
CA LYS A 54 4.16 -19.59 -22.00
C LYS A 54 2.85 -19.48 -21.24
N ASP A 55 2.25 -20.61 -20.86
CA ASP A 55 1.22 -20.60 -19.83
C ASP A 55 1.92 -20.28 -18.51
N PHE A 56 1.86 -19.01 -18.12
CA PHE A 56 2.65 -18.46 -17.02
C PHE A 56 1.70 -17.78 -16.05
N HIS A 57 1.56 -18.36 -14.86
CA HIS A 57 0.67 -17.83 -13.84
C HIS A 57 1.47 -16.94 -12.90
N PHE A 58 1.02 -15.71 -12.72
CA PHE A 58 1.65 -14.80 -11.77
C PHE A 58 0.65 -14.22 -10.77
N PHE A 59 1.15 -13.88 -9.59
CA PHE A 59 0.41 -13.16 -8.57
C PHE A 59 1.04 -11.79 -8.37
N TYR A 60 0.27 -10.77 -8.75
CA TYR A 60 0.68 -9.37 -8.67
C TYR A 60 0.19 -8.76 -7.35
N TYR A 61 1.09 -8.44 -6.42
CA TYR A 61 0.73 -7.93 -5.09
C TYR A 61 1.63 -6.77 -4.60
N PRO A 62 1.84 -5.71 -5.41
CA PRO A 62 2.51 -4.50 -4.92
C PRO A 62 1.60 -3.67 -4.01
N ARG A 63 2.16 -2.95 -3.03
CA ARG A 63 1.44 -2.04 -2.13
C ARG A 63 2.15 -0.68 -2.05
N PRO A 64 1.44 0.45 -2.02
CA PRO A 64 2.09 1.76 -1.93
C PRO A 64 2.84 1.91 -0.60
N SER A 65 3.99 2.58 -0.60
CA SER A 65 4.88 2.70 0.57
C SER A 65 5.38 1.36 1.16
N GLU A 66 5.30 0.25 0.41
CA GLU A 66 5.88 -1.02 0.83
C GLU A 66 7.39 -0.89 1.06
N GLN A 67 7.89 -1.54 2.11
CA GLN A 67 9.33 -1.61 2.43
C GLN A 67 9.84 -3.05 2.34
N PRO A 68 11.16 -3.27 2.23
CA PRO A 68 11.75 -4.62 2.15
C PRO A 68 11.28 -5.56 3.25
N GLU A 69 11.09 -5.06 4.47
CA GLU A 69 10.58 -5.82 5.62
C GLU A 69 9.18 -6.37 5.34
N GLY A 70 8.29 -5.55 4.77
CA GLY A 70 6.93 -5.99 4.43
C GLY A 70 6.91 -6.99 3.28
N MET A 71 7.77 -6.82 2.28
CA MET A 71 7.93 -7.79 1.18
C MET A 71 8.45 -9.14 1.69
N LEU A 72 9.37 -9.13 2.65
CA LEU A 72 9.87 -10.35 3.29
C LEU A 72 8.75 -11.08 4.04
N ILE A 73 7.93 -10.37 4.81
CA ILE A 73 6.74 -10.96 5.48
C ILE A 73 5.81 -11.60 4.46
N LEU A 74 5.42 -10.85 3.43
CA LEU A 74 4.52 -11.35 2.40
C LEU A 74 5.09 -12.59 1.71
N THR A 75 6.38 -12.59 1.39
CA THR A 75 7.07 -13.74 0.80
C THR A 75 6.98 -14.96 1.70
N ARG A 76 7.26 -14.82 3.01
CA ARG A 76 7.18 -15.91 3.99
C ARG A 76 5.74 -16.42 4.17
N GLU A 77 4.76 -15.52 4.25
CA GLU A 77 3.34 -15.90 4.40
C GLU A 77 2.80 -16.58 3.13
N PHE A 78 3.13 -16.08 1.95
CA PHE A 78 2.71 -16.69 0.68
C PHE A 78 3.33 -18.06 0.46
N ARG A 79 4.62 -18.25 0.81
CA ARG A 79 5.25 -19.58 0.76
C ARG A 79 4.57 -20.65 1.62
N LYS A 80 3.83 -20.26 2.67
CA LYS A 80 3.01 -21.21 3.46
C LYS A 80 1.72 -21.60 2.75
N THR A 81 1.27 -20.80 1.78
CA THR A 81 -0.03 -20.96 1.11
C THR A 81 0.11 -21.60 -0.27
N PHE A 82 1.13 -21.23 -1.04
CA PHE A 82 1.41 -21.75 -2.37
C PHE A 82 2.91 -21.65 -2.67
N ASP A 83 3.39 -22.48 -3.60
CA ASP A 83 4.77 -22.38 -4.08
C ASP A 83 4.88 -21.47 -5.32
N PHE A 84 6.05 -20.86 -5.49
CA PHE A 84 6.38 -20.03 -6.65
C PHE A 84 7.83 -20.19 -7.08
N LYS A 85 8.06 -20.21 -8.40
CA LYS A 85 9.39 -20.43 -8.99
C LYS A 85 10.24 -19.18 -8.95
N TYR A 86 9.64 -18.03 -9.25
CA TYR A 86 10.32 -16.75 -9.38
C TYR A 86 9.70 -15.69 -8.48
N LEU A 87 10.55 -14.80 -7.96
CA LEU A 87 10.16 -13.64 -7.17
C LEU A 87 10.74 -12.39 -7.83
N VAL A 88 9.86 -11.46 -8.19
CA VAL A 88 10.24 -10.11 -8.64
C VAL A 88 9.95 -9.14 -7.50
N LEU A 89 10.99 -8.45 -7.05
CA LEU A 89 10.92 -7.40 -6.04
C LEU A 89 11.31 -6.08 -6.69
N ASN A 90 10.48 -5.05 -6.52
CA ASN A 90 10.91 -3.68 -6.73
C ASN A 90 11.07 -2.95 -5.42
N ILE A 91 12.29 -2.53 -5.15
CA ILE A 91 12.65 -1.80 -3.94
C ILE A 91 13.06 -0.41 -4.39
N SER A 92 12.22 0.59 -4.11
CA SER A 92 12.65 1.98 -4.25
C SER A 92 13.83 2.25 -3.32
N PRO A 93 14.80 3.11 -3.71
CA PRO A 93 15.95 3.42 -2.88
C PRO A 93 15.47 3.83 -1.49
N VAL A 94 15.83 3.01 -0.50
CA VAL A 94 15.50 3.22 0.90
C VAL A 94 16.27 4.48 1.30
N THR A 95 15.60 5.63 1.30
CA THR A 95 16.22 6.83 1.84
C THR A 95 16.53 6.53 3.30
N THR A 96 17.81 6.57 3.65
CA THR A 96 18.35 6.29 4.99
C THR A 96 18.22 7.52 5.90
N SER A 97 17.61 8.60 5.41
CA SER A 97 17.43 9.86 6.10
C SER A 97 16.07 9.93 6.82
N LYS A 98 16.05 9.64 8.13
CA LYS A 98 14.96 9.94 9.11
C LYS A 98 13.54 9.78 8.52
N ASN A 99 13.12 8.53 8.46
CA ASN A 99 12.20 8.00 7.44
C ASN A 99 10.70 8.18 7.74
N LEU A 100 10.11 9.24 7.21
CA LEU A 100 8.65 9.37 7.07
C LEU A 100 8.04 8.14 6.35
N ILE A 101 8.76 7.56 5.40
CA ILE A 101 8.33 6.40 4.62
C ILE A 101 8.24 5.14 5.49
N SER A 102 9.29 4.83 6.27
CA SER A 102 9.29 3.64 7.13
C SER A 102 8.25 3.72 8.25
N GLU A 103 8.02 4.89 8.85
CA GLU A 103 6.95 5.05 9.85
C GLU A 103 5.55 4.97 9.19
N SER A 104 5.40 5.48 7.96
CA SER A 104 4.14 5.32 7.20
C SER A 104 3.88 3.85 6.88
N HIS A 105 4.89 3.11 6.43
CA HIS A 105 4.80 1.67 6.20
C HIS A 105 4.39 0.90 7.45
N LYS A 106 5.03 1.16 8.61
CA LYS A 106 4.67 0.51 9.88
C LYS A 106 3.21 0.79 10.25
N SER A 107 2.78 2.04 10.13
CA SER A 107 1.39 2.44 10.38
C SER A 107 0.42 1.69 9.46
N LEU A 108 0.70 1.64 8.16
CA LEU A 108 -0.13 0.94 7.17
C LEU A 108 -0.17 -0.57 7.42
N PHE A 109 0.97 -1.17 7.76
CA PHE A 109 1.06 -2.58 8.12
C PHE A 109 0.19 -2.89 9.34
N GLN A 110 0.35 -2.16 10.43
CA GLN A 110 -0.40 -2.41 11.67
C GLN A 110 -1.91 -2.20 11.50
N ASN A 111 -2.32 -1.18 10.74
CA ASN A 111 -3.72 -0.81 10.58
C ASN A 111 -4.46 -1.55 9.47
N PHE A 112 -3.78 -1.95 8.39
CA PHE A 112 -4.48 -2.44 7.21
C PHE A 112 -3.99 -3.78 6.68
N SER A 113 -2.85 -4.31 7.13
CA SER A 113 -2.48 -5.69 6.75
C SER A 113 -3.34 -6.74 7.45
N PRO A 114 -3.51 -7.92 6.82
CA PRO A 114 -3.94 -9.10 7.53
C PRO A 114 -3.00 -9.38 8.70
N PHE A 115 -3.52 -10.04 9.73
CA PHE A 115 -2.71 -10.47 10.84
C PHE A 115 -1.56 -11.38 10.35
N SER A 116 -0.33 -11.06 10.76
CA SER A 116 0.84 -11.88 10.48
C SER A 116 1.60 -12.15 11.76
N THR A 117 2.07 -13.38 11.89
CA THR A 117 2.92 -13.81 13.00
C THR A 117 4.41 -13.67 12.68
N GLU A 118 4.77 -13.35 11.43
CA GLU A 118 6.18 -13.26 11.01
C GLU A 118 6.98 -12.21 11.80
N PRO A 119 6.47 -11.00 12.08
CA PRO A 119 7.15 -10.05 12.96
C PRO A 119 7.40 -10.55 14.39
N LEU A 120 6.68 -11.58 14.84
CA LEU A 120 6.81 -12.14 16.20
C LEU A 120 7.89 -13.22 16.27
N LYS A 121 8.25 -13.82 15.13
CA LYS A 121 9.20 -14.94 15.04
C LYS A 121 10.64 -14.48 14.82
N ASP A 122 10.82 -13.24 14.39
CA ASP A 122 12.09 -12.67 13.97
C ASP A 122 12.35 -11.41 14.80
N PHE A 123 13.45 -11.40 15.55
CA PHE A 123 13.74 -10.34 16.53
C PHE A 123 13.92 -8.97 15.87
N ASP A 124 14.62 -8.92 14.72
CA ASP A 124 14.90 -7.67 14.03
C ASP A 124 13.63 -7.10 13.40
N MET A 125 12.80 -7.98 12.83
CA MET A 125 11.47 -7.60 12.33
C MET A 125 10.55 -7.12 13.46
N GLY A 126 10.58 -7.83 14.58
CA GLY A 126 9.87 -7.46 15.80
C GLY A 126 10.26 -6.05 16.26
N LYS A 127 11.55 -5.77 16.35
CA LYS A 127 12.09 -4.44 16.72
C LYS A 127 11.74 -3.36 15.70
N PHE A 128 11.73 -3.69 14.40
CA PHE A 128 11.35 -2.75 13.35
C PHE A 128 9.89 -2.31 13.49
N TYR A 129 8.96 -3.27 13.62
CA TYR A 129 7.52 -2.99 13.70
C TYR A 129 7.06 -2.55 15.09
N PHE A 130 7.67 -3.10 16.14
CA PHE A 130 7.25 -2.92 17.53
C PHE A 130 8.45 -2.43 18.34
N LYS A 131 8.45 -1.12 18.64
CA LYS A 131 9.52 -0.51 19.43
C LYS A 131 9.62 -1.10 20.85
N ASN A 132 8.52 -1.63 21.39
CA ASN A 132 8.41 -2.18 22.75
C ASN A 132 7.17 -3.08 22.87
N ILE A 133 6.97 -3.68 24.06
CA ILE A 133 5.83 -4.57 24.35
C ILE A 133 4.46 -3.89 24.17
N SER A 134 4.36 -2.58 24.45
CA SER A 134 3.10 -1.85 24.21
C SER A 134 2.73 -1.82 22.72
N GLY A 135 3.73 -1.75 21.82
CA GLY A 135 3.51 -1.86 20.38
C GLY A 135 2.97 -3.22 19.97
N TYR A 136 3.45 -4.30 20.59
CA TYR A 136 2.90 -5.65 20.38
C TYR A 136 1.45 -5.74 20.86
N CYS A 137 1.16 -5.32 22.09
CA CYS A 137 -0.19 -5.32 22.65
C CYS A 137 -1.16 -4.50 21.80
N TYR A 138 -0.72 -3.32 21.35
CA TYR A 138 -1.51 -2.46 20.48
C TYR A 138 -1.80 -3.12 19.12
N TYR A 139 -0.82 -3.78 18.51
CA TYR A 139 -1.03 -4.51 17.25
C TYR A 139 -2.08 -5.62 17.40
N PHE A 140 -2.00 -6.44 18.45
CA PHE A 140 -3.00 -7.48 18.74
C PHE A 140 -4.38 -6.89 19.01
N PHE A 141 -4.44 -5.85 19.83
CA PHE A 141 -5.69 -5.16 20.16
C PHE A 141 -6.37 -4.62 18.90
N LEU A 142 -5.63 -3.98 18.00
CA LEU A 142 -6.17 -3.51 16.73
C LEU A 142 -6.74 -4.65 15.87
N GLN A 143 -6.16 -5.86 15.89
CA GLN A 143 -6.73 -6.98 15.15
C GLN A 143 -8.11 -7.40 15.67
N GLY A 144 -8.33 -7.35 16.98
CA GLY A 144 -9.63 -7.64 17.60
C GLY A 144 -10.67 -6.54 17.37
N PHE A 145 -10.23 -5.29 17.16
CA PHE A 145 -11.11 -4.14 17.01
C PHE A 145 -10.82 -3.34 15.71
N PRO A 146 -11.21 -3.86 14.53
CA PRO A 146 -10.97 -3.21 13.24
C PRO A 146 -11.51 -1.78 13.12
N LEU A 147 -12.61 -1.46 13.82
CA LEU A 147 -13.17 -0.10 13.86
C LEU A 147 -12.19 0.90 14.48
N LEU A 148 -11.35 0.49 15.43
CA LEU A 148 -10.33 1.35 16.02
C LEU A 148 -9.21 1.68 15.04
N LYS A 149 -8.90 0.77 14.11
CA LYS A 149 -7.95 1.03 13.01
C LYS A 149 -8.46 2.18 12.13
N LEU A 150 -9.75 2.15 11.81
CA LEU A 150 -10.40 3.19 11.00
C LEU A 150 -10.51 4.50 11.75
N ASN A 151 -10.96 4.46 13.00
CA ASN A 151 -11.06 5.63 13.85
C ASN A 151 -9.68 6.27 14.05
N SER A 152 -8.62 5.50 14.30
CA SER A 152 -7.27 6.08 14.45
C SER A 152 -6.78 6.79 13.19
N ASN A 153 -7.11 6.28 11.99
CA ASN A 153 -6.72 6.94 10.75
C ASN A 153 -7.57 8.19 10.49
N LEU A 154 -8.89 8.09 10.66
CA LEU A 154 -9.80 9.24 10.56
C LEU A 154 -9.47 10.31 11.62
N SER A 155 -9.13 9.92 12.85
CA SER A 155 -8.71 10.83 13.91
C SER A 155 -7.39 11.52 13.60
N LYS A 156 -6.45 10.85 12.94
CA LYS A 156 -5.20 11.46 12.47
C LYS A 156 -5.46 12.46 11.33
N GLU A 157 -6.43 12.19 10.45
CA GLU A 157 -6.91 13.16 9.46
C GLU A 157 -7.65 14.32 10.14
N MET A 158 -8.36 14.05 11.25
CA MET A 158 -9.03 15.04 12.10
C MET A 158 -8.13 15.64 13.18
N GLU A 159 -6.80 15.41 13.21
CA GLU A 159 -5.89 16.10 14.14
C GLU A 159 -5.77 17.58 13.74
N ILE A 160 -6.86 18.29 14.02
CA ILE A 160 -7.03 19.73 14.06
C ILE A 160 -6.08 20.22 15.15
N VAL A 161 -5.00 20.88 14.74
CA VAL A 161 -3.99 21.57 15.58
C VAL A 161 -3.00 20.64 16.29
N LYS A 162 -1.88 20.33 15.62
CA LYS A 162 -0.62 20.09 16.34
C LYS A 162 -0.17 21.38 17.00
N SER A 163 -0.19 21.42 18.32
CA SER A 163 0.69 22.28 19.10
C SER A 163 2.15 21.93 18.72
N ARG A 164 2.80 22.78 17.93
CA ARG A 164 4.24 23.10 17.98
C ARG A 164 4.55 24.12 16.88
N THR A 165 4.83 25.35 17.35
CA THR A 165 5.43 26.49 16.64
C THR A 165 4.72 26.93 15.35
N LEU A 166 3.94 28.01 15.46
CA LEU A 166 3.32 28.73 14.34
C LEU A 166 4.37 29.15 13.30
N ASP A 167 4.41 28.45 12.17
CA ASP A 167 4.94 28.99 10.93
C ASP A 167 3.79 29.57 10.08
N LYS A 168 4.01 30.77 9.55
CA LYS A 168 3.04 31.56 8.76
C LYS A 168 2.43 30.83 7.54
N LYS A 169 2.99 29.69 7.13
CA LYS A 169 2.47 28.83 6.05
C LYS A 169 1.23 27.99 6.42
N LEU A 170 0.87 27.91 7.70
CA LEU A 170 -0.28 27.11 8.16
C LEU A 170 -1.65 27.80 7.99
N LYS A 171 -1.69 29.13 7.78
CA LYS A 171 -2.97 29.84 7.61
C LYS A 171 -3.76 29.34 6.39
N ASP A 172 -3.08 28.99 5.31
CA ASP A 172 -3.74 28.47 4.10
C ASP A 172 -4.18 27.01 4.23
N THR A 173 -3.68 26.27 5.24
CA THR A 173 -4.03 24.86 5.48
C THR A 173 -5.17 24.70 6.49
N VAL A 174 -5.40 25.70 7.35
CA VAL A 174 -6.46 25.69 8.37
C VAL A 174 -7.85 25.94 7.77
N GLU A 175 -7.94 26.44 6.53
CA GLU A 175 -9.22 26.75 5.88
C GLU A 175 -9.81 25.64 5.00
N ALA A 176 -9.13 24.50 4.81
CA ALA A 176 -9.73 23.37 4.09
C ALA A 176 -10.78 22.69 4.99
N PRO A 177 -12.09 22.73 4.68
CA PRO A 177 -13.09 22.12 5.54
C PRO A 177 -12.93 20.60 5.46
N ILE A 178 -12.77 19.93 6.60
CA ILE A 178 -12.57 18.47 6.74
C ILE A 178 -13.57 17.66 5.92
N PHE A 179 -14.82 18.12 5.84
CA PHE A 179 -15.86 17.50 5.02
C PHE A 179 -15.53 17.51 3.53
N SER A 180 -14.87 18.56 3.02
CA SER A 180 -14.41 18.60 1.63
C SER A 180 -13.27 17.63 1.36
N GLU A 181 -12.37 17.42 2.32
CA GLU A 181 -11.30 16.44 2.20
C GLU A 181 -11.84 15.02 2.22
N TRP A 182 -12.82 14.74 3.09
CA TRP A 182 -13.51 13.47 3.12
C TRP A 182 -14.33 13.19 1.87
N GLU A 183 -15.04 14.20 1.35
CA GLU A 183 -15.75 14.08 0.08
C GLU A 183 -14.78 13.81 -1.07
N ASN A 184 -13.65 14.52 -1.11
CA ASN A 184 -12.60 14.30 -2.09
C ASN A 184 -12.00 12.87 -1.98
N ASN A 185 -11.71 12.40 -0.76
CA ASN A 185 -11.25 11.04 -0.52
C ASN A 185 -12.30 10.02 -0.96
N PHE A 186 -13.57 10.25 -0.61
CA PHE A 186 -14.68 9.40 -1.02
C PHE A 186 -14.76 9.27 -2.54
N GLN A 187 -14.81 10.37 -3.26
CA GLN A 187 -14.90 10.37 -4.73
C GLN A 187 -13.70 9.65 -5.37
N LYS A 188 -12.48 9.96 -4.90
CA LYS A 188 -11.25 9.30 -5.37
C LYS A 188 -11.22 7.81 -5.07
N ASN A 189 -11.60 7.41 -3.87
CA ASN A 189 -11.56 6.01 -3.46
C ASN A 189 -12.67 5.18 -4.12
N ILE A 190 -13.84 5.75 -4.38
CA ILE A 190 -14.89 5.11 -5.19
C ILE A 190 -14.39 4.89 -6.63
N PHE A 191 -13.74 5.89 -7.23
CA PHE A 191 -13.10 5.74 -8.53
C PHE A 191 -12.07 4.60 -8.52
N LEU A 192 -11.16 4.60 -7.54
CA LEU A 192 -10.12 3.57 -7.41
C LEU A 192 -10.71 2.17 -7.20
N LYS A 193 -11.77 2.05 -6.39
CA LYS A 193 -12.45 0.78 -6.15
C LYS A 193 -12.95 0.17 -7.46
N ASN A 194 -13.61 0.99 -8.28
CA ASN A 194 -14.13 0.56 -9.57
C ASN A 194 -12.99 0.21 -10.54
N LEU A 195 -11.91 1.00 -10.53
CA LEU A 195 -10.74 0.76 -11.36
C LEU A 195 -10.04 -0.56 -10.99
N PHE A 196 -9.83 -0.85 -9.71
CA PHE A 196 -9.13 -2.05 -9.27
C PHE A 196 -9.84 -3.35 -9.66
N ILE A 197 -11.17 -3.34 -9.72
CA ILE A 197 -11.97 -4.47 -10.23
C ILE A 197 -11.67 -4.72 -11.71
N GLN A 198 -11.49 -3.67 -12.50
CA GLN A 198 -11.30 -3.74 -13.96
C GLN A 198 -9.85 -4.00 -14.38
N SER A 199 -8.88 -3.57 -13.58
CA SER A 199 -7.45 -3.48 -13.94
C SER A 199 -6.55 -4.45 -13.17
N GLU A 200 -7.12 -5.35 -12.39
CA GLU A 200 -6.37 -6.26 -11.51
C GLU A 200 -5.40 -5.53 -10.56
N PHE A 201 -5.89 -4.44 -9.95
CA PHE A 201 -5.14 -3.57 -9.04
C PHE A 201 -3.96 -2.80 -9.67
N TYR A 202 -3.94 -2.65 -11.00
CA TYR A 202 -3.06 -1.70 -11.67
C TYR A 202 -3.60 -0.29 -11.61
N TRP A 203 -2.74 0.67 -11.27
CA TRP A 203 -3.12 2.07 -11.30
C TRP A 203 -1.90 2.99 -11.39
N GLU A 204 -1.97 3.93 -12.32
CA GLU A 204 -1.00 5.00 -12.46
C GLU A 204 -1.19 6.05 -11.36
N TRP A 205 -0.17 6.22 -10.53
CA TRP A 205 -0.27 7.08 -9.35
C TRP A 205 -0.63 8.52 -9.73
N GLY A 206 -1.71 9.03 -9.13
CA GLY A 206 -2.22 10.38 -9.40
C GLY A 206 -3.09 10.51 -10.65
N ASN A 207 -3.28 9.44 -11.43
CA ASN A 207 -4.12 9.46 -12.62
C ASN A 207 -5.56 9.06 -12.28
N PHE A 208 -6.48 10.04 -12.21
CA PHE A 208 -7.92 9.80 -12.00
C PHE A 208 -8.74 9.78 -13.30
N SER A 209 -8.06 9.55 -14.43
CA SER A 209 -8.68 9.26 -15.73
C SER A 209 -8.57 7.76 -16.04
N LYS A 210 -9.36 7.25 -17.00
CA LYS A 210 -9.22 5.85 -17.44
C LYS A 210 -7.79 5.67 -18.00
N SER A 211 -7.05 4.72 -17.43
CA SER A 211 -5.69 4.37 -17.88
C SER A 211 -5.67 4.18 -19.40
N GLN A 212 -4.85 4.96 -20.09
CA GLN A 212 -4.68 4.82 -21.54
C GLN A 212 -3.73 3.66 -21.89
N ASN A 213 -3.04 3.05 -20.91
CA ASN A 213 -1.99 2.03 -21.12
C ASN A 213 -0.91 2.46 -22.15
N ILE A 214 -0.71 3.77 -22.33
CA ILE A 214 0.32 4.33 -23.20
C ILE A 214 1.46 4.76 -22.30
N CYS A 215 2.63 4.13 -22.46
CA CYS A 215 3.86 4.61 -21.82
C CYS A 215 4.23 5.95 -22.46
N ILE A 216 3.99 7.06 -21.74
CA ILE A 216 4.42 8.39 -22.18
C ILE A 216 5.79 8.63 -21.54
N PRO A 217 6.89 8.61 -22.31
CA PRO A 217 8.20 8.96 -21.79
C PRO A 217 8.15 10.39 -21.24
N LYS A 218 8.56 10.59 -19.99
CA LYS A 218 8.73 11.93 -19.42
C LYS A 218 9.75 12.68 -20.28
N LYS A 219 9.31 13.76 -20.93
CA LYS A 219 10.23 14.73 -21.55
C LYS A 219 11.00 15.41 -20.42
N SER A 220 12.26 15.02 -20.26
CA SER A 220 13.25 15.48 -19.27
C SER A 220 12.90 15.25 -17.78
N PRO A 221 13.89 14.91 -16.94
CA PRO A 221 13.70 14.96 -15.49
C PRO A 221 13.45 16.41 -15.07
N PRO A 222 12.60 16.67 -14.05
CA PRO A 222 12.50 17.99 -13.46
C PRO A 222 13.88 18.36 -12.89
N GLY A 223 14.43 19.47 -13.39
CA GLY A 223 15.66 20.16 -13.01
C GLY A 223 16.61 19.44 -12.05
N LEU A 224 17.77 19.03 -12.58
CA LEU A 224 19.02 19.02 -11.82
C LEU A 224 19.50 20.46 -11.60
#